data_AF-A0A3P6HPN9-F1
#
_entry.id   AF-A0A3P6HPN9-F1
#
_cell.length_a   1.000
_cell.length_b   1.000
_cell.length_c   1.000
_cell.angle_alpha   90.00
_cell.angle_beta   90.00
_cell.angle_gamma   90.00
#
_symmetry.space_group_name_H-M   'P 1'
#
loop_
_entity.id
_entity.type
_entity.pdbx_description
1 polymer ?
#
loop_
_entity_poly.entity_id
_entity_poly.type
_entity_poly.pdbx_seq_one_letter_code
_entity_poly.pdbx_strand_id
1 'polypeptide(L)'
;MPLRLALAILDVIEKTPENRPYDLLKPTVITRMNQIYESRVRRIFSRLSSELLAHMRREVEGRQIGDMELRLVYSKCMPAKVRAHIEGFTFKAPLYELANFADEMLRKLRAEEKAARQSTRWEAISVINSTTTEISELVKKIFNTRRRRNHQSASDSASVTDDTSASEEGQLTHTHTLNLTNSKHNTHLFSFTLTNTHNSHQPLPRLTSSS
;
A
#
# COMPACT_ATOMS: atom_id res chain seq x y z
N MET A 1 25.02 -0.34 -19.25
CA MET A 1 24.15 -0.54 -18.06
C MET A 1 24.90 -0.05 -16.82
N PRO A 2 24.29 0.75 -15.93
CA PRO A 2 24.95 1.17 -14.69
C PRO A 2 25.30 -0.06 -13.83
N LEU A 3 26.56 -0.17 -13.37
CA LEU A 3 27.07 -1.34 -12.63
C LEU A 3 26.19 -1.76 -11.44
N ARG A 4 25.60 -0.79 -10.73
CA ARG A 4 24.69 -1.03 -9.61
C ARG A 4 23.37 -1.69 -10.00
N LEU A 5 22.90 -1.47 -11.24
CA LEU A 5 21.69 -2.07 -11.75
C LEU A 5 21.93 -3.53 -12.15
N ALA A 6 23.10 -3.82 -12.73
CA ALA A 6 23.51 -5.17 -13.07
C ALA A 6 23.64 -6.06 -11.81
N LEU A 7 24.24 -5.54 -10.74
CA LEU A 7 24.35 -6.25 -9.46
C LEU A 7 22.98 -6.52 -8.80
N ALA A 8 22.02 -5.62 -8.97
CA ALA A 8 20.70 -5.73 -8.35
C ALA A 8 19.71 -6.66 -9.09
N ILE A 9 20.11 -7.18 -10.25
CA ILE A 9 19.35 -8.15 -11.06
C ILE A 9 20.12 -9.49 -11.13
N LEU A 10 21.34 -9.53 -10.61
CA LEU A 10 22.18 -10.73 -10.63
C LEU A 10 21.48 -11.92 -9.94
N ASP A 11 20.74 -11.64 -8.86
CA ASP A 11 19.91 -12.60 -8.10
C ASP A 11 18.79 -13.23 -8.95
N VAL A 12 18.28 -12.49 -9.94
CA VAL A 12 17.24 -12.95 -10.88
C VAL A 12 17.84 -13.84 -11.98
N ILE A 13 19.08 -13.55 -12.40
CA ILE A 13 19.77 -14.28 -13.47
C ILE A 13 20.39 -15.58 -12.94
N GLU A 14 20.90 -15.57 -11.71
CA GLU A 14 21.53 -16.73 -11.06
C GLU A 14 20.52 -17.88 -10.81
N LYS A 15 19.24 -17.55 -10.63
CA LYS A 15 18.13 -18.51 -10.54
C LYS A 15 17.43 -18.69 -11.88
N THR A 16 18.16 -19.18 -12.88
CA THR A 16 17.58 -19.42 -14.20
C THR A 16 16.52 -20.53 -14.12
N PRO A 17 15.25 -20.28 -14.49
CA PRO A 17 14.23 -21.30 -14.44
C PRO A 17 14.47 -22.34 -15.55
N GLU A 18 14.40 -23.62 -15.17
CA GLU A 18 14.71 -24.75 -16.06
C GLU A 18 13.73 -24.87 -17.23
N ASN A 19 12.47 -24.44 -17.04
CA ASN A 19 11.44 -24.47 -18.06
C ASN A 19 11.13 -23.05 -18.57
N ARG A 20 11.24 -22.87 -19.90
CA ARG A 20 10.98 -21.61 -20.62
C ARG A 20 11.75 -20.42 -20.03
N PRO A 21 13.09 -20.48 -20.03
CA PRO A 21 13.94 -19.49 -19.35
C PRO A 21 13.65 -18.06 -19.82
N TYR A 22 13.46 -17.85 -21.12
CA TYR A 22 13.21 -16.50 -21.65
C TYR A 22 11.82 -15.94 -21.30
N ASP A 23 10.78 -16.77 -21.27
CA ASP A 23 9.40 -16.34 -21.01
C ASP A 23 9.21 -15.91 -19.56
N LEU A 24 9.95 -16.51 -18.62
CA LEU A 24 9.90 -16.19 -17.20
C LEU A 24 10.94 -15.16 -16.78
N LEU A 25 12.15 -15.21 -17.34
CA LEU A 25 13.23 -14.32 -16.97
C LEU A 25 12.96 -12.88 -17.43
N LYS A 26 12.48 -12.68 -18.65
CA LYS A 26 12.19 -11.35 -19.20
C LYS A 26 11.20 -10.54 -18.35
N PRO A 27 9.99 -11.03 -18.02
CA PRO A 27 9.06 -10.28 -17.19
C PRO A 27 9.56 -10.11 -15.74
N THR A 28 10.34 -11.05 -15.22
CA THR A 28 10.90 -10.96 -13.86
C THR A 28 11.96 -9.87 -13.79
N VAL A 29 12.88 -9.82 -14.77
CA VAL A 29 13.88 -8.75 -14.89
C VAL A 29 13.22 -7.39 -15.07
N ILE A 30 12.22 -7.28 -15.95
CA ILE A 30 11.48 -6.02 -16.15
C ILE A 30 10.79 -5.58 -14.85
N THR A 31 10.10 -6.50 -14.16
CA THR A 31 9.45 -6.23 -12.87
C THR A 31 10.46 -5.74 -11.83
N ARG A 32 11.60 -6.44 -11.69
CA ARG A 32 12.64 -6.10 -10.73
C ARG A 32 13.28 -4.75 -11.04
N MET A 33 13.56 -4.49 -12.31
CA MET A 33 14.03 -3.18 -12.78
C MET A 33 13.04 -2.08 -12.41
N ASN A 34 11.76 -2.26 -12.73
CA ASN A 34 10.71 -1.29 -12.40
C ASN A 34 10.64 -1.04 -10.90
N GLN A 35 10.67 -2.08 -10.06
CA GLN A 35 10.69 -1.92 -8.59
C GLN A 35 11.91 -1.11 -8.10
N ILE A 36 13.08 -1.33 -8.68
CA ILE A 36 14.30 -0.59 -8.35
C ILE A 36 14.16 0.88 -8.77
N TYR A 37 13.67 1.14 -9.98
CA TYR A 37 13.42 2.50 -10.47
C TYR A 37 12.39 3.21 -9.59
N GLU A 38 11.24 2.58 -9.34
CA GLU A 38 10.20 3.07 -8.44
C GLU A 38 10.73 3.38 -7.05
N SER A 39 11.56 2.50 -6.48
CA SER A 39 12.15 2.71 -5.15
C SER A 39 13.17 3.84 -5.11
N ARG A 40 13.88 4.09 -6.22
CA ARG A 40 14.83 5.21 -6.35
C ARG A 40 14.09 6.52 -6.57
N VAL A 41 13.13 6.53 -7.48
CA VAL A 41 12.19 7.63 -7.73
C VAL A 41 11.52 8.01 -6.42
N ARG A 42 10.94 7.04 -5.70
CA ARG A 42 10.32 7.27 -4.40
C ARG A 42 11.30 7.80 -3.36
N ARG A 43 12.57 7.38 -3.34
CA ARG A 43 13.59 7.96 -2.45
C ARG A 43 13.92 9.41 -2.78
N ILE A 44 14.04 9.71 -4.08
CA ILE A 44 14.31 11.06 -4.57
C ILE A 44 13.12 11.99 -4.28
N PHE A 45 11.89 11.48 -4.41
CA PHE A 45 10.65 12.22 -4.13
C PHE A 45 10.14 12.10 -2.69
N SER A 46 10.72 11.23 -1.87
CA SER A 46 10.48 11.19 -0.41
C SER A 46 11.26 12.28 0.31
N ARG A 47 12.38 12.71 -0.28
CA ARG A 47 13.14 13.86 0.19
C ARG A 47 12.32 15.15 0.04
N LEU A 48 12.68 16.14 0.84
CA LEU A 48 12.17 17.50 0.66
C LEU A 48 12.55 17.96 -0.76
N SER A 49 11.63 18.61 -1.44
CA SER A 49 11.84 19.28 -2.72
C SER A 49 12.99 20.31 -2.67
N SER A 50 13.30 20.91 -1.50
CA SER A 50 14.51 21.69 -1.27
C SER A 50 15.80 20.86 -1.36
N GLU A 51 15.80 19.64 -0.82
CA GLU A 51 16.93 18.70 -0.98
C GLU A 51 17.08 18.24 -2.43
N LEU A 52 15.97 18.01 -3.14
CA LEU A 52 15.99 17.70 -4.57
C LEU A 52 16.61 18.85 -5.37
N LEU A 53 16.21 20.09 -5.06
CA LEU A 53 16.77 21.26 -5.74
C LEU A 53 18.27 21.41 -5.44
N ALA A 54 18.69 21.23 -4.19
CA ALA A 54 20.10 21.26 -3.81
C ALA A 54 20.91 20.17 -4.52
N HIS A 55 20.36 18.97 -4.65
CA HIS A 55 20.97 17.89 -5.42
C HIS A 55 21.12 18.27 -6.90
N MET A 56 20.05 18.80 -7.52
CA MET A 56 20.12 19.21 -8.92
C MET A 56 21.13 20.35 -9.12
N ARG A 57 21.20 21.33 -8.22
CA ARG A 57 22.22 22.40 -8.24
C ARG A 57 23.64 21.84 -8.22
N ARG A 58 23.90 20.82 -7.40
CA ARG A 58 25.22 20.16 -7.32
C ARG A 58 25.57 19.40 -8.60
N GLU A 59 24.61 18.72 -9.22
CA GLU A 59 24.82 17.99 -10.47
C GLU A 59 25.08 18.91 -11.68
N VAL A 60 24.60 20.15 -11.62
CA VAL A 60 24.83 21.16 -12.66
C VAL A 60 25.99 22.10 -12.33
N GLU A 61 26.63 21.94 -11.18
CA GLU A 61 27.79 22.73 -10.76
C GLU A 61 28.92 22.57 -11.79
N GLY A 62 29.42 23.69 -12.33
CA GLY A 62 30.40 23.71 -13.42
C GLY A 62 29.81 23.66 -14.84
N ARG A 63 28.48 23.62 -15.01
CA ARG A 63 27.79 23.80 -16.29
C ARG A 63 27.13 25.18 -16.36
N GLN A 64 27.06 25.78 -17.55
CA GLN A 64 26.27 27.01 -17.79
C GLN A 64 24.77 26.67 -17.87
N ILE A 65 24.18 26.22 -16.76
CA ILE A 65 22.73 26.04 -16.63
C ILE A 65 22.23 27.18 -15.74
N GLY A 66 21.35 28.01 -16.28
CA GLY A 66 20.74 29.09 -15.53
C GLY A 66 19.65 28.60 -14.58
N ASP A 67 19.31 29.45 -13.60
CA ASP A 67 18.24 29.17 -12.63
C ASP A 67 16.87 28.98 -13.30
N MET A 68 16.68 29.50 -14.53
CA MET A 68 15.45 29.35 -15.31
C MET A 68 15.31 27.94 -15.91
N GLU A 69 16.36 27.42 -16.53
CA GLU A 69 16.40 26.06 -17.04
C GLU A 69 16.28 25.06 -15.88
N LEU A 70 16.99 25.34 -14.78
CA LEU A 70 16.91 24.52 -13.57
C LEU A 70 15.49 24.50 -13.01
N ARG A 71 14.79 25.65 -12.98
CA ARG A 71 13.36 25.74 -12.61
C ARG A 71 12.50 24.85 -13.49
N LEU A 72 12.67 24.93 -14.81
CA LEU A 72 11.85 24.17 -15.74
C LEU A 72 11.99 22.66 -15.52
N VAL A 73 13.22 22.17 -15.35
CA VAL A 73 13.49 20.76 -15.06
C VAL A 73 12.94 20.39 -13.68
N TYR A 74 13.15 21.24 -12.68
CA TYR A 74 12.65 21.05 -11.32
C TYR A 74 11.13 20.91 -11.28
N SER A 75 10.37 21.78 -11.97
CA SER A 75 8.91 21.72 -12.05
C SER A 75 8.42 20.43 -12.70
N LYS A 76 9.12 19.92 -13.72
CA LYS A 76 8.79 18.63 -14.37
C LYS A 76 8.97 17.44 -13.44
N CYS A 77 9.91 17.51 -12.51
CA CYS A 77 10.10 16.48 -11.49
C CYS A 77 8.95 16.46 -10.48
N MET A 78 8.16 17.52 -10.33
CA MET A 78 7.12 17.59 -9.30
C MET A 78 5.90 16.72 -9.63
N PRO A 79 5.23 16.14 -8.61
CA PRO A 79 3.94 15.49 -8.79
C PRO A 79 2.92 16.43 -9.44
N ALA A 80 2.03 15.90 -10.29
CA ALA A 80 1.08 16.70 -11.08
C ALA A 80 0.29 17.72 -10.23
N LYS A 81 -0.16 17.31 -9.03
CA LYS A 81 -0.87 18.19 -8.09
C LYS A 81 -0.03 19.39 -7.66
N VAL A 82 1.24 19.18 -7.33
CA VAL A 82 2.16 20.25 -6.89
C VAL A 82 2.61 21.09 -8.07
N ARG A 83 2.84 20.46 -9.23
CA ARG A 83 3.29 21.11 -10.46
C ARG A 83 2.36 22.24 -10.89
N ALA A 84 1.04 22.01 -10.88
CA ALA A 84 0.06 23.05 -11.22
C ALA A 84 0.18 24.31 -10.33
N HIS A 85 0.59 24.16 -9.07
CA HIS A 85 0.76 25.28 -8.14
C HIS A 85 2.12 25.97 -8.31
N ILE A 86 3.15 25.20 -8.70
CA ILE A 86 4.50 25.69 -8.97
C ILE A 86 4.57 26.46 -10.29
N GLU A 87 3.85 26.02 -11.32
CA GLU A 87 3.80 26.68 -12.63
C GLU A 87 3.13 28.06 -12.55
N GLY A 88 2.20 28.26 -11.61
CA GLY A 88 1.63 29.57 -11.29
C GLY A 88 2.50 30.45 -10.38
N PHE A 89 3.62 29.94 -9.87
CA PHE A 89 4.48 30.67 -8.95
C PHE A 89 5.35 31.67 -9.70
N THR A 90 5.37 32.93 -9.24
CA THR A 90 6.01 34.05 -9.94
C THR A 90 7.44 33.74 -10.36
N PHE A 91 7.74 33.90 -11.65
CA PHE A 91 9.08 33.66 -12.23
C PHE A 91 10.19 34.50 -11.58
N LYS A 92 9.84 35.61 -10.94
CA LYS A 92 10.76 36.50 -10.20
C LYS A 92 11.16 35.98 -8.82
N ALA A 93 10.44 35.03 -8.24
CA ALA A 93 10.78 34.49 -6.93
C ALA A 93 12.09 33.68 -7.04
N PRO A 94 13.00 33.74 -6.07
CA PRO A 94 14.21 32.93 -6.08
C PRO A 94 13.88 31.43 -5.94
N LEU A 95 14.76 30.58 -6.49
CA LEU A 95 14.50 29.13 -6.60
C LEU A 95 14.34 28.43 -5.23
N TYR A 96 14.98 28.96 -4.18
CA TYR A 96 14.85 28.41 -2.83
C TYR A 96 13.44 28.64 -2.24
N GLU A 97 12.79 29.77 -2.55
CA GLU A 97 11.41 30.03 -2.12
C GLU A 97 10.44 29.11 -2.82
N LEU A 98 10.67 28.86 -4.11
CA LEU A 98 9.89 27.89 -4.87
C LEU A 98 10.00 26.49 -4.24
N ALA A 99 11.19 26.09 -3.83
CA ALA A 99 11.39 24.79 -3.17
C ALA A 99 10.75 24.72 -1.78
N ASN A 100 10.85 25.78 -0.98
CA ASN A 100 10.18 25.82 0.33
C ASN A 100 8.65 25.74 0.16
N PHE A 101 8.10 26.42 -0.84
CA PHE A 101 6.67 26.33 -1.17
C PHE A 101 6.28 24.90 -1.60
N ALA A 102 7.09 24.26 -2.44
CA ALA A 102 6.88 22.89 -2.87
C ALA A 102 6.95 21.89 -1.69
N ASP A 103 7.85 22.11 -0.73
CA ASP A 103 7.93 21.33 0.51
C ASP A 103 6.66 21.41 1.33
N GLU A 104 6.15 22.63 1.50
CA GLU A 104 4.92 22.87 2.25
C GLU A 104 3.72 22.19 1.58
N MET A 105 3.61 22.28 0.25
CA MET A 105 2.57 21.59 -0.52
C MET A 105 2.68 20.06 -0.41
N LEU A 106 3.89 19.51 -0.53
CA LEU A 106 4.12 18.07 -0.36
C LEU A 106 3.79 17.61 1.07
N ARG A 107 4.08 18.43 2.08
CA ARG A 107 3.74 18.16 3.48
C ARG A 107 2.23 18.09 3.68
N LYS A 108 1.47 19.04 3.14
CA LYS A 108 0.00 19.07 3.18
C LYS A 108 -0.60 17.84 2.50
N LEU A 109 -0.18 17.54 1.27
CA LEU A 109 -0.68 16.38 0.52
C LEU A 109 -0.42 15.05 1.27
N ARG A 110 0.76 14.89 1.88
CA ARG A 110 1.07 13.71 2.70
C ARG A 110 0.21 13.64 3.95
N ALA A 111 -0.13 14.77 4.56
CA ALA A 111 -1.00 14.81 5.74
C ALA A 111 -2.44 14.42 5.38
N GLU A 112 -2.97 14.94 4.27
CA GLU A 112 -4.29 14.60 3.74
C GLU A 112 -4.40 13.11 3.39
N GLU A 113 -3.39 12.55 2.69
CA GLU A 113 -3.35 11.12 2.36
C GLU A 113 -3.32 10.25 3.62
N LYS A 114 -2.56 10.64 4.65
CA LYS A 114 -2.53 9.95 5.94
C LYS A 114 -3.89 10.03 6.63
N ALA A 115 -4.55 11.18 6.63
CA ALA A 115 -5.86 11.36 7.23
C ALA A 115 -6.92 10.49 6.51
N ALA A 116 -6.93 10.47 5.18
CA ALA A 116 -7.83 9.62 4.39
C ALA A 116 -7.61 8.12 4.66
N ARG A 117 -6.34 7.68 4.76
CA ARG A 117 -5.99 6.31 5.15
C ARG A 117 -6.43 5.96 6.57
N GLN A 118 -6.31 6.89 7.50
CA GLN A 118 -6.79 6.69 8.86
C GLN A 118 -8.31 6.63 8.92
N SER A 119 -9.00 7.51 8.20
CA SER A 119 -10.46 7.52 8.12
C SER A 119 -11.02 6.20 7.60
N THR A 120 -10.52 5.71 6.45
CA THR A 120 -10.92 4.40 5.90
C THR A 120 -10.59 3.24 6.84
N ARG A 121 -9.44 3.30 7.53
CA ARG A 121 -9.09 2.31 8.55
C ARG A 121 -10.06 2.32 9.74
N TRP A 122 -10.42 3.50 10.24
CA TRP A 122 -11.37 3.65 11.36
C TRP A 122 -12.76 3.14 10.99
N GLU A 123 -13.20 3.42 9.76
CA GLU A 123 -14.45 2.88 9.22
C GLU A 123 -14.43 1.35 9.16
N ALA A 124 -13.37 0.75 8.61
CA ALA A 124 -13.21 -0.70 8.58
C ALA A 124 -13.20 -1.34 9.98
N ILE A 125 -12.51 -0.72 10.94
CA ILE A 125 -12.51 -1.17 12.34
C ILE A 125 -13.91 -1.08 12.95
N SER A 126 -14.66 -0.01 12.66
CA SER A 126 -16.02 0.15 13.14
C SER A 126 -16.94 -0.97 12.63
N VAL A 127 -16.85 -1.31 11.35
CA VAL A 127 -17.61 -2.42 10.74
C VAL A 127 -17.25 -3.77 11.38
N ILE A 128 -15.96 -4.03 11.58
CA ILE A 128 -15.49 -5.26 12.24
C ILE A 128 -16.00 -5.34 13.68
N ASN A 129 -15.97 -4.24 14.43
CA ASN A 129 -16.45 -4.21 15.80
C ASN A 129 -17.97 -4.45 15.87
N SER A 130 -18.75 -3.85 14.97
CA SER A 130 -20.21 -4.07 14.88
C SER A 130 -20.54 -5.55 14.61
N THR A 131 -19.91 -6.14 13.60
CA THR A 131 -20.12 -7.55 13.26
C THR A 131 -19.67 -8.50 14.38
N THR A 132 -18.58 -8.17 15.07
CA THR A 132 -18.11 -8.92 16.25
C THR A 132 -19.13 -8.87 17.39
N THR A 133 -19.76 -7.70 17.62
CA THR A 133 -20.82 -7.58 18.63
C THR A 133 -22.07 -8.39 18.29
N GLU A 134 -22.51 -8.37 17.03
CA GLU A 134 -23.65 -9.16 16.55
C GLU A 134 -23.40 -10.67 16.70
N ILE A 135 -22.21 -11.14 16.30
CA ILE A 135 -21.81 -12.56 16.47
C ILE A 135 -21.82 -12.94 17.95
N SER A 136 -21.32 -12.08 18.84
CA SER A 136 -21.32 -12.32 20.29
C SER A 136 -22.73 -12.51 20.84
N GLU A 137 -23.69 -11.69 20.39
CA GLU A 137 -25.10 -11.82 20.77
C GLU A 137 -25.74 -13.12 20.26
N LEU A 138 -25.48 -13.48 19.00
CA LEU A 138 -25.97 -14.74 18.43
C LEU A 138 -25.43 -15.95 19.19
N VAL A 139 -24.14 -15.97 19.52
CA VAL A 139 -23.51 -17.05 20.31
C VAL A 139 -24.15 -17.14 21.70
N LYS A 140 -24.36 -16.01 22.39
CA LYS A 140 -25.06 -15.97 23.68
C LYS A 140 -26.48 -16.55 23.58
N LYS A 141 -27.23 -16.20 22.52
CA LYS A 141 -28.58 -16.71 22.28
C LYS A 141 -28.59 -18.22 22.05
N ILE A 142 -27.66 -18.74 21.25
CA ILE A 142 -27.50 -20.19 21.00
C ILE A 142 -27.16 -20.92 22.31
N PHE A 143 -26.25 -20.37 23.10
CA PHE A 143 -25.87 -20.96 24.38
C PHE A 143 -27.05 -21.04 25.36
N ASN A 144 -27.80 -19.93 25.51
CA ASN A 144 -28.96 -19.86 26.39
C ASN A 144 -30.09 -20.80 25.96
N THR A 145 -30.35 -20.91 24.66
CA THR A 145 -31.37 -21.84 24.13
C THR A 145 -30.97 -23.30 24.29
N ARG A 146 -29.68 -23.64 24.12
CA ARG A 146 -29.18 -25.00 24.38
C ARG A 146 -29.28 -25.35 25.87
N ARG A 147 -28.92 -24.43 26.76
CA ARG A 147 -29.06 -24.62 28.22
C ARG A 147 -30.51 -24.89 28.62
N ARG A 148 -31.47 -24.12 28.09
CA ARG A 148 -32.91 -24.35 28.35
C ARG A 148 -33.38 -25.73 27.87
N ARG A 149 -32.99 -26.16 26.66
CA ARG A 149 -33.33 -27.51 26.17
C ARG A 149 -32.78 -28.63 27.07
N ASN A 150 -31.54 -28.51 27.53
CA ASN A 150 -30.96 -29.50 28.43
C ASN A 150 -31.69 -29.60 29.78
N HIS A 151 -32.19 -28.47 30.33
CA HIS A 151 -32.99 -28.49 31.55
C HIS A 151 -34.39 -29.08 31.35
N GLN A 152 -35.02 -28.87 30.18
CA GLN A 152 -36.32 -29.47 29.84
C GLN A 152 -36.20 -31.00 29.71
N SER A 153 -35.20 -31.50 28.97
CA SER A 153 -34.99 -32.93 28.80
C SER A 153 -34.64 -33.66 30.10
N ALA A 154 -33.95 -33.01 31.04
CA ALA A 154 -33.68 -33.58 32.37
C ALA A 154 -34.93 -33.66 33.26
N SER A 155 -35.94 -32.82 33.01
CA SER A 155 -37.22 -32.83 33.73
C SER A 155 -38.16 -33.92 33.20
N ASP A 156 -38.13 -34.20 31.90
CA ASP A 156 -38.94 -35.25 31.27
C ASP A 156 -38.39 -36.66 31.51
N SER A 157 -37.10 -36.81 31.81
CA SER A 157 -36.48 -38.09 32.18
C SER A 157 -36.52 -38.41 33.69
N ALA A 158 -37.09 -37.54 34.53
CA ALA A 158 -37.16 -37.73 35.98
C ALA A 158 -38.48 -38.36 36.47
N SER A 159 -39.35 -38.86 35.57
CA SER A 159 -40.64 -39.48 35.94
C SER A 159 -40.71 -41.00 35.78
N VAL A 160 -39.61 -41.70 35.48
CA VAL A 160 -39.57 -43.18 35.46
C VAL A 160 -38.20 -43.65 35.94
N THR A 161 -38.07 -43.93 37.24
CA THR A 161 -37.70 -45.22 37.85
C THR A 161 -37.31 -45.03 39.31
N ASP A 162 -37.98 -45.80 40.18
CA ASP A 162 -37.58 -46.13 41.54
C ASP A 162 -36.14 -46.70 41.61
N ASP A 163 -35.52 -46.44 42.77
CA ASP A 163 -34.47 -47.18 43.46
C ASP A 163 -33.34 -47.83 42.65
N THR A 164 -32.11 -47.34 42.82
CA THR A 164 -30.94 -48.13 43.25
C THR A 164 -29.71 -47.23 43.45
N SER A 165 -28.94 -47.58 44.48
CA SER A 165 -27.85 -46.88 45.14
C SER A 165 -26.55 -46.70 44.33
N ALA A 166 -25.73 -45.78 44.86
CA ALA A 166 -24.25 -45.82 44.98
C ALA A 166 -23.34 -45.05 43.98
N SER A 167 -22.34 -44.43 44.63
CA SER A 167 -20.94 -44.21 44.24
C SER A 167 -20.51 -43.04 43.36
N GLU A 168 -19.62 -42.25 43.99
CA GLU A 168 -18.31 -41.75 43.55
C GLU A 168 -18.13 -40.71 42.43
N GLU A 169 -17.43 -39.65 42.85
CA GLU A 169 -16.32 -38.91 42.23
C GLU A 169 -16.43 -38.32 40.82
N GLY A 170 -15.96 -37.07 40.72
CA GLY A 170 -15.48 -36.50 39.45
C GLY A 170 -15.73 -35.00 39.29
N GLN A 171 -15.04 -34.16 40.07
CA GLN A 171 -14.91 -32.74 39.72
C GLN A 171 -13.98 -32.60 38.51
N LEU A 172 -14.53 -32.19 37.35
CA LEU A 172 -13.74 -31.73 36.21
C LEU A 172 -14.14 -30.29 35.86
N THR A 173 -13.38 -29.33 36.35
CA THR A 173 -13.47 -27.91 35.97
C THR A 173 -12.66 -27.69 34.70
N HIS A 174 -13.31 -27.71 33.53
CA HIS A 174 -12.64 -27.35 32.28
C HIS A 174 -12.80 -25.86 31.99
N THR A 175 -11.79 -25.08 32.36
CA THR A 175 -11.61 -23.68 31.95
C THR A 175 -11.04 -23.63 30.52
N HIS A 176 -11.84 -23.15 29.56
CA HIS A 176 -11.34 -22.79 28.24
C HIS A 176 -10.95 -21.31 28.19
N THR A 177 -9.66 -21.06 28.34
CA THR A 177 -9.03 -19.76 28.05
C THR A 177 -8.75 -19.68 26.55
N LEU A 178 -9.47 -18.85 25.82
CA LEU A 178 -9.18 -18.54 24.42
C LEU A 178 -8.16 -17.39 24.35
N ASN A 179 -6.90 -17.74 24.09
CA ASN A 179 -5.86 -16.77 23.75
C ASN A 179 -6.01 -16.36 22.27
N LEU A 180 -6.47 -15.14 22.01
CA LEU A 180 -6.30 -14.51 20.70
C LEU A 180 -4.88 -13.97 20.59
N THR A 181 -4.02 -14.69 19.87
CA THR A 181 -2.72 -14.18 19.46
C THR A 181 -2.91 -13.14 18.36
N ASN A 182 -2.55 -11.91 18.69
CA ASN A 182 -2.55 -10.76 17.78
C ASN A 182 -1.40 -10.94 16.77
N SER A 183 -1.70 -11.52 15.61
CA SER A 183 -0.75 -11.70 14.51
C SER A 183 -0.44 -10.35 13.86
N LYS A 184 0.62 -9.71 14.34
CA LYS A 184 1.33 -8.66 13.61
C LYS A 184 2.00 -9.31 12.42
N HIS A 185 1.41 -9.20 11.23
CA HIS A 185 2.07 -8.98 9.93
C HIS A 185 1.03 -9.10 8.82
N ASN A 186 0.47 -7.97 8.41
CA ASN A 186 -0.24 -7.89 7.14
C ASN A 186 0.41 -6.79 6.27
N THR A 187 1.47 -7.17 5.57
CA THR A 187 2.06 -6.41 4.47
C THR A 187 1.24 -6.68 3.21
N HIS A 188 0.21 -5.88 2.98
CA HIS A 188 -0.45 -5.83 1.67
C HIS A 188 0.43 -5.05 0.69
N LEU A 189 1.01 -5.80 -0.25
CA LEU A 189 1.52 -5.31 -1.53
C LEU A 189 0.37 -4.67 -2.32
N PHE A 190 0.41 -3.35 -2.48
CA PHE A 190 -0.43 -2.65 -3.45
C PHE A 190 0.24 -2.71 -4.82
N SER A 191 -0.33 -3.51 -5.71
CA SER A 191 -0.04 -3.52 -7.15
C SER A 191 -0.75 -2.33 -7.80
N PHE A 192 -0.01 -1.36 -8.33
CA PHE A 192 -0.57 -0.35 -9.22
C PHE A 192 -0.44 -0.87 -10.66
N THR A 193 -1.56 -1.23 -11.28
CA THR A 193 -1.66 -1.44 -12.73
C THR A 193 -1.63 -0.09 -13.43
N LEU A 194 -0.49 0.24 -14.04
CA LEU A 194 -0.41 1.30 -15.05
C LEU A 194 -0.98 0.75 -16.36
N THR A 195 -2.22 1.14 -16.69
CA THR A 195 -2.77 0.95 -18.03
C THR A 195 -2.03 1.87 -18.99
N ASN A 196 -1.18 1.28 -19.83
CA ASN A 196 -0.54 1.97 -20.93
C ASN A 196 -1.57 2.17 -22.05
N THR A 197 -2.12 3.39 -22.17
CA THR A 197 -2.93 3.78 -23.32
C THR A 197 -2.02 3.90 -24.53
N HIS A 198 -2.09 2.91 -25.40
CA HIS A 198 -1.42 2.89 -26.69
C HIS A 198 -1.97 4.04 -27.54
N ASN A 199 -1.21 5.13 -27.65
CA ASN A 199 -1.49 6.20 -28.60
C ASN A 199 -1.37 5.62 -30.02
N SER A 200 -2.49 5.61 -30.72
CA SER A 200 -2.56 5.32 -32.15
C SER A 200 -1.76 6.38 -32.91
N HIS A 201 -0.86 5.92 -33.77
CA HIS A 201 -0.15 6.73 -34.76
C HIS A 201 -1.12 7.63 -35.54
N GLN A 202 -0.91 8.95 -35.47
CA GLN A 202 -1.35 9.86 -36.52
C GLN A 202 -0.31 9.83 -37.65
N PRO A 203 -0.70 9.60 -38.91
CA PRO A 203 0.20 9.80 -40.04
C PRO A 203 0.33 11.30 -40.37
N LEU A 204 1.57 11.74 -40.60
CA LEU A 204 1.95 13.07 -41.07
C LEU A 204 1.34 13.37 -42.46
N PRO A 205 0.90 14.61 -42.74
CA PRO A 205 0.42 15.00 -44.05
C PRO A 205 1.57 15.10 -45.06
N ARG A 206 1.39 14.45 -46.21
CA ARG A 206 2.22 14.58 -47.41
C ARG A 206 2.17 16.02 -47.93
N LEU A 207 3.32 16.68 -47.97
CA LEU A 207 3.54 17.85 -48.81
C LEU A 207 3.47 17.40 -50.27
N THR A 208 2.43 17.83 -50.98
CA THR A 208 2.39 17.78 -52.44
C THR A 208 2.94 19.10 -52.96
N SER A 209 4.01 19.01 -53.74
CA SER A 209 4.50 20.10 -54.57
C SER A 209 3.56 20.24 -55.77
N SER A 210 2.90 21.38 -55.91
CA SER A 210 2.28 21.79 -57.16
C SER A 210 3.11 22.92 -57.77
N SER A 211 3.56 22.67 -59.00
CA SER A 211 4.04 23.65 -59.98
C SER A 211 2.91 24.60 -60.40
#